data_AF-A0AA44U821-F1
#
_entry.id   AF-A0AA44U821-F1
#
_cell.length_a   1.000
_cell.length_b   1.000
_cell.length_c   1.000
_cell.angle_alpha   90.00
_cell.angle_beta   90.00
_cell.angle_gamma   90.00
#
_symmetry.space_group_name_H-M   'P 1'
#
loop_
_entity.id
_entity.type
_entity.pdbx_description
1 polymer ?
#
loop_
_entity_poly.entity_id
_entity_poly.type
_entity_poly.pdbx_seq_one_letter_code
_entity_poly.pdbx_strand_id
1 'polypeptide(L)'
;MRFFGIGFLVLLFLEIMSIVWVADWLGGGWTLFLMAATFAAGVLMLRHTGLSGLLLAGAAVKSSGKVSVYQMLWPIRYTVAAVCLMSPGFVSSVLAVLLLLPFKGGAVLQAGGAENFFNMNQSGRKEGFFHDDDIIEGEYTVEEPYGGNRSRNAIEHKKDE
;
A
#
# COMPACT_ATOMS: atom_id res chain seq x y z
N MET A 1 -19.58 24.49 0.09
CA MET A 1 -19.98 23.45 -0.89
C MET A 1 -20.19 23.96 -2.32
N ARG A 2 -20.56 25.24 -2.54
CA ARG A 2 -20.81 25.78 -3.90
C ARG A 2 -19.59 25.86 -4.83
N PHE A 3 -18.39 26.06 -4.28
CA PHE A 3 -17.18 26.25 -5.07
C PHE A 3 -16.48 24.96 -5.51
N PHE A 4 -16.76 23.82 -4.86
CA PHE A 4 -16.10 22.55 -5.17
C PHE A 4 -16.46 22.04 -6.58
N GLY A 5 -17.73 22.15 -6.96
CA GLY A 5 -18.18 21.76 -8.31
C GLY A 5 -17.58 22.63 -9.42
N ILE A 6 -17.41 23.93 -9.17
CA ILE A 6 -16.80 24.86 -10.13
C ILE A 6 -15.32 24.49 -10.33
N GLY A 7 -14.59 24.23 -9.25
CA GLY A 7 -13.19 23.81 -9.32
C GLY A 7 -13.00 22.50 -10.09
N PHE A 8 -13.85 21.50 -9.85
CA PHE A 8 -13.83 20.24 -10.59
C PHE A 8 -14.10 20.44 -12.09
N LEU A 9 -15.05 21.31 -12.43
CA LEU A 9 -15.41 21.58 -13.83
C LEU A 9 -14.29 22.34 -14.57
N VAL A 10 -13.62 23.27 -13.89
CA VAL A 10 -12.41 23.95 -14.40
C VAL A 10 -11.28 22.94 -14.60
N LEU A 11 -11.06 22.04 -13.64
CA LEU A 11 -10.03 21.01 -13.76
C LEU A 11 -10.31 20.08 -14.95
N LEU A 12 -11.55 19.62 -15.12
CA LEU A 12 -11.94 18.78 -16.25
C LEU A 12 -11.77 19.50 -17.59
N PHE A 13 -12.13 20.78 -17.66
CA PHE A 13 -11.86 21.59 -18.84
C PHE A 13 -10.35 21.69 -19.13
N LEU A 14 -9.54 21.90 -18.09
CA LEU A 14 -8.09 21.95 -18.19
C LEU A 14 -7.50 20.61 -18.66
N GLU A 15 -8.08 19.47 -18.26
CA GLU A 15 -7.67 18.15 -18.73
C GLU A 15 -7.85 18.03 -20.24
N ILE A 16 -9.04 18.33 -20.75
CA ILE A 16 -9.33 18.24 -22.18
C ILE A 16 -8.39 19.15 -22.98
N MET A 17 -8.19 20.39 -22.53
CA MET A 17 -7.24 21.31 -23.16
C MET A 17 -5.80 20.77 -23.14
N SER A 18 -5.37 20.19 -22.02
CA SER A 18 -4.02 19.61 -21.91
C SER A 18 -3.83 18.43 -22.85
N ILE A 19 -4.83 17.55 -22.98
CA ILE A 19 -4.77 16.39 -23.87
C ILE A 19 -4.68 16.85 -25.32
N VAL A 20 -5.51 17.82 -25.73
CA VAL A 20 -5.48 18.37 -27.09
C VAL A 20 -4.13 19.00 -27.39
N TRP A 21 -3.58 19.78 -26.47
CA TRP A 21 -2.30 20.45 -26.67
C TRP A 21 -1.14 19.46 -26.82
N VAL A 22 -1.12 18.41 -25.99
CA VAL A 22 -0.11 17.36 -26.07
C VAL A 22 -0.31 16.49 -27.32
N ALA A 23 -1.57 16.23 -27.71
CA ALA A 23 -1.89 15.50 -28.93
C ALA A 23 -1.48 16.25 -30.20
N ASP A 24 -1.58 17.57 -30.20
CA ASP A 24 -1.12 18.41 -31.32
C ASP A 24 0.42 18.45 -31.39
N TRP A 25 1.10 18.44 -30.23
CA TRP A 25 2.56 18.50 -30.17
C TRP A 25 3.27 17.16 -30.41
N LEU A 26 2.81 16.07 -29.78
CA LEU A 26 3.41 14.72 -29.87
C LEU A 26 2.67 13.78 -30.82
N GLY A 27 1.46 14.14 -31.26
CA GLY A 27 0.56 13.27 -32.00
C GLY A 27 -0.40 12.50 -31.08
N GLY A 28 -1.62 12.25 -31.59
CA GLY A 28 -2.67 11.57 -30.84
C GLY A 28 -2.32 10.15 -30.40
N GLY A 29 -1.63 9.37 -31.24
CA GLY A 29 -1.22 8.01 -30.91
C GLY A 29 -0.26 7.94 -29.72
N TRP A 30 0.75 8.80 -29.71
CA TRP A 30 1.70 8.88 -28.60
C TRP A 30 1.05 9.42 -27.33
N THR A 31 0.13 10.37 -27.48
CA THR A 31 -0.67 10.92 -26.37
C THR A 31 -1.52 9.87 -25.69
N LEU A 32 -2.21 9.03 -26.47
CA LEU A 32 -2.98 7.90 -25.93
C LEU A 32 -2.08 6.87 -25.25
N PHE A 33 -0.92 6.57 -25.83
CA PHE A 33 0.05 5.65 -25.21
C PHE A 33 0.55 6.18 -23.87
N LEU A 34 0.94 7.46 -23.79
CA LEU A 34 1.37 8.09 -22.55
C LEU A 34 0.27 8.07 -21.50
N MET A 35 -0.96 8.39 -21.89
CA MET A 35 -2.12 8.37 -21.01
C MET A 35 -2.43 6.97 -20.47
N ALA A 36 -2.33 5.94 -21.33
CA ALA A 36 -2.46 4.56 -20.89
C ALA A 36 -1.32 4.14 -19.95
N ALA A 37 -0.09 4.59 -20.22
CA ALA A 37 1.07 4.31 -19.39
C ALA A 37 0.97 4.98 -18.01
N THR A 38 0.53 6.23 -17.93
CA THR A 38 0.31 6.93 -16.67
C THR A 38 -0.83 6.30 -15.88
N PHE A 39 -1.94 5.96 -16.54
CA PHE A 39 -3.04 5.22 -15.91
C PHE A 39 -2.57 3.89 -15.33
N ALA A 40 -1.83 3.10 -16.11
CA ALA A 40 -1.26 1.83 -15.67
C ALA A 40 -0.30 2.02 -14.50
N ALA A 41 0.55 3.05 -14.54
CA ALA A 41 1.43 3.41 -13.43
C ALA A 41 0.63 3.75 -12.16
N GLY A 42 -0.46 4.52 -12.25
CA GLY A 42 -1.36 4.81 -11.13
C GLY A 42 -1.97 3.55 -10.53
N VAL A 43 -2.44 2.62 -11.36
CA VAL A 43 -2.97 1.32 -10.90
C VAL A 43 -1.89 0.47 -10.23
N LEU A 44 -0.69 0.39 -10.81
CA LEU A 44 0.44 -0.33 -10.22
C LEU A 44 0.84 0.28 -8.87
N MET A 45 0.91 1.60 -8.78
CA MET A 45 1.14 2.31 -7.53
C MET A 45 0.13 1.89 -6.46
N LEU A 46 -1.16 1.92 -6.79
CA LEU A 46 -2.22 1.54 -5.86
C LEU A 46 -2.12 0.06 -5.45
N ARG A 47 -1.75 -0.84 -6.38
CA ARG A 47 -1.51 -2.26 -6.07
C ARG A 47 -0.34 -2.46 -5.10
N HIS A 48 0.77 -1.76 -5.31
CA HIS A 48 1.94 -1.88 -4.45
C HIS A 48 1.74 -1.26 -3.06
N THR A 49 0.89 -0.24 -2.93
CA THR A 49 0.62 0.44 -1.65
C THR A 49 -0.61 -0.11 -0.91
N GLY A 50 -1.54 -0.75 -1.63
CA GLY A 50 -2.96 -0.71 -1.29
C GLY A 50 -3.61 -1.91 -0.61
N LEU A 51 -2.93 -3.00 -0.26
CA LEU A 51 -3.57 -4.05 0.58
C LEU A 51 -2.78 -4.35 1.85
N SER A 52 -1.49 -4.66 1.73
CA SER A 52 -0.70 -5.12 2.88
C SER A 52 -0.49 -4.01 3.92
N GLY A 53 -0.24 -2.77 3.48
CA GLY A 53 -0.06 -1.61 4.37
C GLY A 53 -1.35 -1.17 5.06
N LEU A 54 -2.49 -1.25 4.37
CA LEU A 54 -3.81 -0.92 4.93
C LEU A 54 -4.32 -1.99 5.90
N LEU A 55 -4.11 -3.27 5.60
CA LEU A 55 -4.46 -4.38 6.49
C LEU A 55 -3.58 -4.37 7.74
N LEU A 56 -2.28 -4.12 7.59
CA LEU A 56 -1.35 -4.03 8.72
C LEU A 56 -1.59 -2.76 9.55
N ALA A 57 -1.86 -1.61 8.91
CA ALA A 57 -2.25 -0.39 9.62
C ALA A 57 -3.61 -0.51 10.30
N GLY A 58 -4.58 -1.19 9.68
CA GLY A 58 -5.88 -1.51 10.27
C GLY A 58 -5.76 -2.44 11.48
N ALA A 59 -4.86 -3.44 11.40
CA ALA A 59 -4.51 -4.30 12.54
C ALA A 59 -3.77 -3.52 13.65
N ALA A 60 -2.86 -2.61 13.29
CA ALA A 60 -2.11 -1.78 14.24
C ALA A 60 -2.99 -0.72 14.95
N VAL A 61 -3.98 -0.16 14.26
CA VAL A 61 -4.99 0.75 14.84
C VAL A 61 -5.84 0.04 15.88
N LYS A 62 -6.16 -1.25 15.67
CA LYS A 62 -6.88 -2.07 16.64
C LYS A 62 -6.03 -2.36 17.89
N SER A 63 -4.72 -2.37 17.74
CA SER A 63 -3.74 -2.63 18.81
C SER A 63 -3.12 -1.35 19.38
N SER A 64 -3.90 -0.27 19.62
CA SER A 64 -3.57 0.88 20.48
C SER A 64 -2.10 1.38 20.52
N GLY A 65 -1.38 1.28 19.41
CA GLY A 65 0.06 1.48 19.35
C GLY A 65 0.38 2.71 18.54
N LYS A 66 0.33 3.89 19.18
CA LYS A 66 0.91 5.19 18.77
C LYS A 66 1.37 5.28 17.30
N VAL A 67 0.44 5.14 16.35
CA VAL A 67 0.79 5.30 14.93
C VAL A 67 0.93 6.80 14.71
N SER A 68 2.15 7.25 14.41
CA SER A 68 2.42 8.66 14.16
C SER A 68 1.54 9.15 13.00
N VAL A 69 0.85 10.28 13.18
CA VAL A 69 -0.01 10.89 12.14
C VAL A 69 0.76 11.05 10.82
N TYR A 70 2.06 11.31 10.90
CA TYR A 70 2.95 11.44 9.75
C TYR A 70 3.11 10.13 8.96
N GLN A 71 3.10 8.99 9.67
CA GLN A 71 3.20 7.66 9.08
C GLN A 71 1.91 7.24 8.38
N MET A 72 0.75 7.75 8.81
CA MET A 72 -0.53 7.56 8.11
C MET A 72 -0.71 8.54 6.94
N LEU A 73 -0.12 9.74 7.02
CA LEU A 73 -0.23 10.76 5.98
C LEU A 73 0.51 10.35 4.69
N TRP A 74 1.60 9.59 4.81
CA TRP A 74 2.41 9.16 3.68
C TRP A 74 1.66 8.18 2.74
N PRO A 75 1.05 7.07 3.24
CA PRO A 75 0.18 6.20 2.42
C PRO A 75 -1.03 6.93 1.83
N ILE A 76 -1.64 7.86 2.58
CA ILE A 76 -2.78 8.66 2.09
C ILE A 76 -2.35 9.53 0.92
N ARG A 77 -1.26 10.28 1.05
CA ARG A 77 -0.72 11.12 -0.03
C ARG A 77 -0.42 10.30 -1.28
N TYR A 78 0.21 9.15 -1.09
CA TYR A 78 0.53 8.23 -2.18
C TYR A 78 -0.74 7.70 -2.86
N THR A 79 -1.76 7.34 -2.09
CA THR A 79 -3.05 6.88 -2.61
C THR A 79 -3.75 7.97 -3.41
N VAL A 80 -3.77 9.22 -2.90
CA VAL A 80 -4.35 10.36 -3.61
C VAL A 80 -3.58 10.64 -4.91
N ALA A 81 -2.25 10.56 -4.89
CA ALA A 81 -1.44 10.70 -6.11
C ALA A 81 -1.75 9.61 -7.12
N ALA A 82 -1.87 8.35 -6.69
CA ALA A 82 -2.25 7.23 -7.56
C ALA A 82 -3.63 7.45 -8.20
N VAL A 83 -4.62 7.90 -7.43
CA VAL A 83 -5.97 8.23 -7.94
C VAL A 83 -5.92 9.39 -8.93
N CYS A 84 -5.11 10.42 -8.68
CA CYS A 84 -4.89 11.51 -9.63
C CYS A 84 -4.23 11.02 -10.93
N LEU A 85 -3.25 10.11 -10.85
CA LEU A 85 -2.60 9.50 -12.03
C LEU A 85 -3.54 8.62 -12.85
N MET A 86 -4.53 8.01 -12.20
CA MET A 86 -5.61 7.26 -12.85
C MET A 86 -6.64 8.19 -13.53
N SER A 87 -6.66 9.48 -13.19
CA SER A 87 -7.53 10.44 -13.86
C SER A 87 -7.03 10.65 -15.30
N PRO A 88 -7.93 10.60 -16.30
CA PRO A 88 -7.56 10.79 -17.69
C PRO A 88 -7.10 12.23 -17.96
N GLY A 89 -5.77 12.45 -18.01
CA GLY A 89 -5.15 13.63 -18.63
C GLY A 89 -3.83 14.10 -17.98
N PHE A 90 -3.25 15.18 -18.53
CA PHE A 90 -1.89 15.61 -18.21
C PHE A 90 -1.82 16.52 -17.00
N VAL A 91 -2.87 17.30 -16.71
CA VAL A 91 -2.88 18.19 -15.54
C VAL A 91 -2.86 17.34 -14.27
N SER A 92 -3.75 16.36 -14.16
CA SER A 92 -3.80 15.43 -13.03
C SER A 92 -2.53 14.60 -12.93
N SER A 93 -1.91 14.24 -14.05
CA SER A 93 -0.60 13.58 -14.07
C SER A 93 0.49 14.47 -13.44
N VAL A 94 0.56 15.75 -13.81
CA VAL A 94 1.50 16.72 -13.20
C VAL A 94 1.20 16.94 -11.72
N LEU A 95 -0.08 17.11 -11.35
CA LEU A 95 -0.49 17.25 -9.96
C LEU A 95 -0.15 16.02 -9.13
N ALA A 96 -0.30 14.83 -9.69
CA ALA A 96 0.02 13.58 -9.02
C ALA A 96 1.53 13.43 -8.79
N VAL A 97 2.35 13.74 -9.80
CA VAL A 97 3.81 13.77 -9.67
C VAL A 97 4.25 14.81 -8.64
N LEU A 98 3.63 15.99 -8.66
CA LEU A 98 3.87 17.06 -7.70
C LEU A 98 3.48 16.65 -6.27
N LEU A 99 2.39 15.89 -6.10
CA LEU A 99 1.97 15.33 -4.83
C LEU A 99 2.90 14.19 -4.36
N LEU A 100 3.49 13.45 -5.29
CA LEU A 100 4.46 12.40 -5.00
C LEU A 100 5.80 12.99 -4.54
N LEU A 101 6.21 14.12 -5.13
CA LEU A 101 7.41 14.85 -4.76
C LEU A 101 7.39 15.20 -3.26
N PRO A 102 8.45 14.87 -2.51
CA PRO A 102 8.56 15.30 -1.12
C PRO A 102 8.76 16.81 -1.11
N PHE A 103 7.68 17.57 -0.92
CA PHE A 103 7.77 18.99 -0.61
C PHE A 103 8.73 19.14 0.57
N LYS A 104 9.84 19.87 0.36
CA LYS A 104 10.84 20.24 1.37
C LYS A 104 10.17 21.12 2.43
N GLY A 105 9.37 20.52 3.29
CA GLY A 105 8.89 21.10 4.55
C GLY A 105 9.82 20.64 5.66
N GLY A 106 10.94 21.34 5.83
CA GLY A 106 11.87 21.12 6.94
C GLY A 106 12.80 19.93 6.75
N ALA A 107 14.09 20.17 6.93
CA ALA A 107 15.08 19.13 7.10
C ALA A 107 14.68 18.22 8.27
N VAL A 108 14.17 17.03 7.97
CA VAL A 108 14.51 15.86 8.76
C VAL A 108 15.31 14.97 7.84
N LEU A 109 16.60 14.99 8.08
CA LEU A 109 17.57 13.98 7.69
C LEU A 109 17.01 12.61 8.07
N GLN A 110 16.29 11.99 7.15
CA GLN A 110 16.24 10.54 7.07
C GLN A 110 16.02 10.17 5.59
N ALA A 111 17.13 10.22 4.86
CA ALA A 111 17.35 9.40 3.68
C ALA A 111 17.31 7.91 4.07
N GLY A 112 16.12 7.45 4.44
CA GLY A 112 15.82 6.06 4.79
C GLY A 112 14.37 5.66 4.48
N GLY A 113 13.59 6.56 3.88
CA GLY A 113 12.18 6.32 3.58
C GLY A 113 11.87 6.15 2.09
N ALA A 114 12.75 6.63 1.19
CA ALA A 114 12.58 6.39 -0.24
C ALA A 114 13.09 5.00 -0.64
N GLU A 115 14.10 4.49 0.07
CA GLU A 115 14.60 3.12 -0.08
C GLU A 115 13.59 2.06 0.42
N ASN A 116 12.79 2.36 1.45
CA ASN A 116 11.93 1.35 2.09
C ASN A 116 10.63 1.00 1.33
N PHE A 117 10.21 1.79 0.33
CA PHE A 117 9.04 1.45 -0.50
C PHE A 117 9.42 0.79 -1.82
N PHE A 118 10.58 1.11 -2.41
CA PHE A 118 11.07 0.42 -3.60
C PHE A 118 11.67 -0.96 -3.30
N ASN A 119 12.10 -1.23 -2.05
CA ASN A 119 12.63 -2.53 -1.62
C ASN A 119 11.64 -3.46 -0.89
N MET A 120 10.35 -3.12 -0.81
CA MET A 120 9.37 -3.97 -0.11
C MET A 120 8.95 -5.22 -0.91
N ASN A 121 9.55 -5.46 -2.09
CA ASN A 121 9.19 -6.56 -3.00
C ASN A 121 10.31 -7.61 -3.19
N GLN A 122 11.32 -7.62 -2.31
CA GLN A 122 12.34 -8.68 -2.28
C GLN A 122 12.16 -9.62 -1.08
N SER A 123 10.93 -10.07 -0.82
CA SER A 123 10.70 -11.26 0.00
C SER A 123 10.84 -12.52 -0.88
N GLY A 124 12.07 -12.81 -1.29
CA GLY A 124 12.35 -13.90 -2.24
C GLY A 124 13.82 -14.33 -2.29
N ARG A 125 14.61 -14.10 -1.24
CA ARG A 125 15.86 -14.83 -0.96
C ARG A 125 16.41 -14.40 0.40
N LYS A 126 16.38 -15.29 1.38
CA LYS A 126 17.31 -15.27 2.52
C LYS A 126 17.97 -16.63 2.60
N GLU A 127 19.15 -16.74 1.98
CA GLU A 127 20.22 -17.57 2.51
C GLU A 127 20.59 -17.00 3.89
N GLY A 128 20.86 -17.91 4.82
CA GLY A 128 20.79 -17.67 6.26
C GLY A 128 21.80 -16.67 6.81
N PHE A 129 21.42 -16.06 7.93
CA PHE A 129 22.27 -15.85 9.10
C PHE A 129 21.34 -15.55 10.28
N PHE A 130 21.64 -16.19 11.40
CA PHE A 130 20.91 -16.17 12.66
C PHE A 130 20.74 -14.74 13.20
N HIS A 131 19.49 -14.37 13.51
CA HIS A 131 19.13 -13.49 14.61
C HIS A 131 17.78 -14.00 15.14
N ASP A 132 17.91 -14.62 16.30
CA ASP A 132 16.88 -15.02 17.24
C ASP A 132 16.28 -13.73 17.84
N ASP A 133 14.96 -13.54 17.78
CA ASP A 133 14.19 -12.81 18.82
C ASP A 133 12.68 -12.64 18.56
N ASP A 134 12.12 -13.02 17.41
CA ASP A 134 10.66 -12.88 17.19
C ASP A 134 9.99 -14.16 16.66
N ILE A 135 10.38 -15.32 17.19
CA ILE A 135 9.61 -16.56 17.02
C ILE A 135 8.80 -16.77 18.31
N ILE A 136 7.53 -16.38 18.27
CA ILE A 136 6.57 -16.71 19.32
C ILE A 136 6.08 -18.15 19.06
N GLU A 137 6.77 -19.14 19.63
CA GLU A 137 6.25 -20.50 19.70
C GLU A 137 5.16 -20.57 20.78
N GLY A 138 3.94 -20.89 20.36
CA GLY A 138 2.83 -21.12 21.29
C GLY A 138 2.95 -22.51 21.91
N GLU A 139 3.54 -22.61 23.10
CA GLU A 139 3.41 -23.81 23.91
C GLU A 139 1.96 -23.91 24.43
N TYR A 140 1.31 -25.03 24.13
CA TYR A 140 0.00 -25.37 24.67
C TYR A 140 0.19 -26.53 25.66
N THR A 141 -0.20 -26.31 26.90
CA THR A 141 -0.34 -27.36 27.90
C THR A 141 -1.82 -27.72 28.00
N VAL A 142 -2.14 -29.00 27.78
CA VAL A 142 -3.47 -29.53 28.05
C VAL A 142 -3.61 -29.64 29.57
N GLU A 143 -4.37 -28.76 30.21
CA GLU A 143 -4.76 -29.01 31.59
C GLU A 143 -5.87 -30.07 31.59
N GLU A 144 -5.53 -31.28 32.05
CA GLU A 144 -6.55 -32.27 32.36
C GLU A 144 -7.40 -31.76 33.54
N PRO A 145 -8.74 -31.78 33.44
CA PRO A 145 -9.59 -31.29 34.50
C PRO A 145 -9.40 -32.14 35.76
N TYR A 146 -8.96 -31.49 36.85
CA TYR A 146 -8.84 -32.10 38.15
C TYR A 146 -10.22 -32.48 38.69
N GLY A 147 -10.58 -33.76 38.53
CA GLY A 147 -11.69 -34.36 39.26
C GLY A 147 -12.37 -35.51 38.53
N GLY A 148 -12.19 -36.73 39.05
CA GLY A 148 -13.23 -37.76 38.96
C GLY A 148 -12.93 -39.00 38.12
N ASN A 149 -12.11 -39.89 38.68
CA ASN A 149 -12.23 -41.36 38.66
C ASN A 149 -13.37 -41.98 37.81
N ARG A 150 -13.03 -42.67 36.69
CA ARG A 150 -13.26 -44.13 36.47
C ARG A 150 -13.08 -44.54 35.00
N SER A 151 -12.18 -45.50 34.81
CA SER A 151 -12.36 -46.72 34.01
C SER A 151 -12.64 -46.64 32.50
N ARG A 152 -11.68 -47.24 31.76
CA ARG A 152 -11.81 -47.94 30.48
C ARG A 152 -12.15 -47.07 29.26
N ASN A 153 -11.22 -46.99 28.31
CA ASN A 153 -11.11 -48.00 27.26
C ASN A 153 -9.75 -47.84 26.58
N ALA A 154 -9.03 -48.95 26.48
CA ALA A 154 -7.81 -49.06 25.71
C ALA A 154 -8.11 -48.69 24.25
N ILE A 155 -7.40 -47.71 23.71
CA ILE A 155 -7.37 -47.48 22.27
C ILE A 155 -6.42 -48.56 21.75
N GLU A 156 -7.02 -49.65 21.31
CA GLU A 156 -6.37 -50.78 20.68
C GLU A 156 -5.63 -50.29 19.42
N HIS A 157 -4.31 -50.47 19.44
CA HIS A 157 -3.42 -50.12 18.35
C HIS A 157 -3.67 -51.08 17.18
N LYS A 158 -4.48 -50.67 16.21
CA LYS A 158 -4.61 -51.43 14.96
C LYS A 158 -3.34 -51.17 14.14
N LYS A 159 -2.51 -52.20 13.98
CA LYS A 159 -1.41 -52.23 13.02
C LYS A 159 -2.00 -52.23 11.61
N ASP A 160 -1.50 -51.34 10.78
CA ASP A 160 -1.72 -51.36 9.35
C ASP A 160 -0.93 -52.53 8.73
N GLU A 161 -1.63 -53.39 7.99
CA GLU A 161 -1.12 -54.19 6.88
C GLU A 161 -1.96 -53.88 5.64
#